data_AF-A0A1H1PJR4-F1
#
_entry.id   AF-A0A1H1PJR4-F1
#
_cell.length_a   1.000
_cell.length_b   1.000
_cell.length_c   1.000
_cell.angle_alpha   90.00
_cell.angle_beta   90.00
_cell.angle_gamma   90.00
#
_symmetry.space_group_name_H-M   'P 1'
#
loop_
_entity.id
_entity.type
_entity.pdbx_description
1 polymer ?
#
loop_
_entity_poly.entity_id
_entity_poly.type
_entity_poly.pdbx_seq_one_letter_code
_entity_poly.pdbx_strand_id
1 'polypeptide(L)'
;MKNFIKSILLLSILLISNFSFAQTVDEKTNEKLNINSDNNDLANKICGASYISWGGANPVKALEMTIINEIGVEADDPLRSQKISDFFNKNHDRLICGDDTRQKFRKREHFFKRAIAFHAYVYFDHLAESDDYSINMNTYEIIDGKKETLIDYVDKILNDPEKRKLYNVDGLKNLRITLEELGVTKGEEL
;
A
#
# COMPACT_ATOMS: atom_id res chain seq x y z
N MET A 1 -23.74 29.68 -72.58
CA MET A 1 -24.93 30.03 -71.79
C MET A 1 -25.66 28.75 -71.41
N LYS A 2 -25.86 28.55 -70.09
CA LYS A 2 -27.08 27.99 -69.48
C LYS A 2 -27.54 26.58 -69.92
N ASN A 3 -27.44 25.60 -69.01
CA ASN A 3 -28.56 25.04 -68.23
C ASN A 3 -28.08 23.75 -67.51
N PHE A 4 -28.16 23.63 -66.17
CA PHE A 4 -29.37 23.30 -65.38
C PHE A 4 -30.02 21.97 -65.84
N ILE A 5 -30.41 20.97 -65.04
CA ILE A 5 -30.40 20.68 -63.60
C ILE A 5 -31.00 19.24 -63.45
N LYS A 6 -30.63 18.48 -62.40
CA LYS A 6 -31.36 17.38 -61.69
C LYS A 6 -31.81 16.07 -62.41
N SER A 7 -31.35 14.93 -61.87
CA SER A 7 -32.15 13.87 -61.19
C SER A 7 -31.27 12.63 -60.96
N ILE A 8 -30.75 12.39 -59.74
CA ILE A 8 -31.23 11.41 -58.75
C ILE A 8 -31.52 10.01 -59.34
N LEU A 9 -30.60 9.06 -59.13
CA LEU A 9 -30.85 7.67 -58.67
C LEU A 9 -29.49 7.03 -58.32
N LEU A 10 -29.11 6.98 -57.04
CA LEU A 10 -29.12 5.73 -56.24
C LEU A 10 -28.48 4.52 -56.94
N LEU A 11 -27.22 4.21 -56.60
CA LEU A 11 -26.90 2.87 -56.09
C LEU A 11 -25.57 2.87 -55.30
N SER A 12 -25.73 2.45 -54.06
CA SER A 12 -24.79 2.25 -52.96
C SER A 12 -23.90 1.02 -53.14
N ILE A 13 -22.58 1.16 -52.95
CA ILE A 13 -21.71 0.10 -52.42
C ILE A 13 -20.68 0.75 -51.47
N LEU A 14 -21.00 0.75 -50.18
CA LEU A 14 -20.08 1.00 -49.08
C LEU A 14 -19.42 -0.34 -48.73
N LEU A 15 -18.17 -0.55 -49.15
CA LEU A 15 -17.33 -1.65 -48.66
C LEU A 15 -16.69 -1.21 -47.35
N ILE A 16 -17.39 -1.46 -46.23
CA ILE A 16 -16.78 -1.42 -44.90
C ILE A 16 -16.03 -2.74 -44.74
N SER A 17 -14.70 -2.68 -44.87
CA SER A 17 -13.82 -3.78 -44.48
C SER A 17 -13.87 -3.92 -42.95
N ASN A 18 -14.62 -4.91 -42.48
CA ASN A 18 -14.59 -5.36 -41.09
C ASN A 18 -13.21 -5.96 -40.78
N PHE A 19 -12.31 -5.16 -40.22
CA PHE A 19 -11.18 -5.69 -39.48
C PHE A 19 -11.70 -6.12 -38.10
N SER A 20 -12.07 -7.40 -37.97
CA SER A 20 -12.26 -8.03 -36.67
C SER A 20 -10.90 -8.14 -35.98
N PHE A 21 -10.60 -7.18 -35.11
CA PHE A 21 -9.47 -7.30 -34.18
C PHE A 21 -9.88 -8.29 -33.09
N ALA A 22 -9.65 -9.58 -33.33
CA ALA A 22 -9.70 -10.58 -32.26
C ALA A 22 -8.45 -10.38 -31.39
N GLN A 23 -8.60 -9.66 -30.27
CA GLN A 23 -7.55 -9.60 -29.25
C GLN A 23 -7.49 -10.96 -28.53
N THR A 24 -6.45 -11.73 -28.81
CA THR A 24 -6.04 -12.83 -27.93
C THR A 24 -5.47 -12.20 -26.66
N VAL A 25 -6.25 -12.22 -25.58
CA VAL A 25 -5.79 -11.78 -24.25
C VAL A 25 -4.79 -12.81 -23.74
N ASP A 26 -3.54 -12.37 -23.64
CA ASP A 26 -2.40 -13.17 -23.17
C ASP A 26 -2.58 -13.54 -21.69
N GLU A 27 -2.44 -14.82 -21.34
CA GLU A 27 -2.73 -15.38 -20.01
C GLU A 27 -1.89 -14.72 -18.90
N LYS A 28 -0.66 -14.28 -19.23
CA LYS A 28 0.21 -13.47 -18.36
C LYS A 28 -0.35 -12.09 -18.00
N THR A 29 -1.21 -11.52 -18.84
CA THR A 29 -1.83 -10.21 -18.60
C THR A 29 -2.99 -10.34 -17.61
N ASN A 30 -3.74 -11.45 -17.67
CA ASN A 30 -4.79 -11.76 -16.71
C ASN A 30 -4.24 -12.09 -15.31
N GLU A 31 -3.12 -12.80 -15.22
CA GLU A 31 -2.45 -13.05 -13.94
C GLU A 31 -1.96 -11.74 -13.29
N LYS A 32 -1.37 -10.84 -14.07
CA LYS A 32 -0.90 -9.52 -13.60
C LYS A 32 -2.04 -8.55 -13.26
N LEU A 33 -3.22 -8.70 -13.86
CA LEU A 33 -4.41 -7.90 -13.55
C LEU A 33 -5.13 -8.40 -12.29
N ASN A 34 -5.25 -9.73 -12.08
CA ASN A 34 -5.82 -10.31 -10.87
C ASN A 34 -4.94 -10.07 -9.63
N ILE A 35 -3.62 -10.18 -9.75
CA ILE A 35 -2.70 -9.88 -8.63
C ILE A 35 -2.81 -8.39 -8.25
N ASN A 36 -3.09 -7.50 -9.20
CA ASN A 36 -3.29 -6.08 -8.90
C ASN A 36 -4.68 -5.76 -8.30
N SER A 37 -5.76 -6.47 -8.66
CA SER A 37 -7.07 -6.22 -8.05
C SER A 37 -7.15 -6.71 -6.61
N ASP A 38 -6.65 -7.92 -6.35
CA ASP A 38 -6.80 -8.57 -5.04
C ASP A 38 -5.85 -7.97 -4.00
N ASN A 39 -4.65 -7.54 -4.42
CA ASN A 39 -3.71 -6.84 -3.54
C ASN A 39 -4.21 -5.43 -3.19
N ASN A 40 -4.88 -4.76 -4.12
CA ASN A 40 -5.47 -3.45 -3.85
C ASN A 40 -6.63 -3.57 -2.87
N ASP A 41 -7.47 -4.62 -2.94
CA ASP A 41 -8.60 -4.76 -2.01
C ASP A 41 -8.13 -4.94 -0.56
N LEU A 42 -7.17 -5.84 -0.32
CA LEU A 42 -6.62 -6.08 1.02
C LEU A 42 -5.94 -4.83 1.58
N ALA A 43 -5.02 -4.23 0.82
CA ALA A 43 -4.32 -3.02 1.26
C ALA A 43 -5.31 -1.87 1.51
N ASN A 44 -6.31 -1.68 0.64
CA ASN A 44 -7.31 -0.63 0.81
C ASN A 44 -8.17 -0.84 2.06
N LYS A 45 -8.55 -2.08 2.40
CA LYS A 45 -9.26 -2.38 3.64
C LYS A 45 -8.43 -2.03 4.87
N ILE A 46 -7.21 -2.56 4.95
CA ILE A 46 -6.32 -2.37 6.10
C ILE A 46 -5.92 -0.90 6.25
N CYS A 47 -5.47 -0.27 5.17
CA CYS A 47 -5.05 1.13 5.18
C CYS A 47 -6.25 2.07 5.34
N GLY A 48 -7.40 1.78 4.73
CA GLY A 48 -8.62 2.58 4.85
C GLY A 48 -9.14 2.65 6.27
N ALA A 49 -9.26 1.50 6.94
CA ALA A 49 -9.65 1.45 8.36
C ALA A 49 -8.66 2.24 9.23
N SER A 50 -7.38 2.10 8.93
CA SER A 50 -6.29 2.79 9.62
C SER A 50 -6.38 4.31 9.45
N TYR A 51 -6.52 4.82 8.21
CA TYR A 51 -6.67 6.25 7.91
C TYR A 51 -7.83 6.90 8.68
N ILE A 52 -8.96 6.20 8.84
CA ILE A 52 -10.10 6.68 9.61
C ILE A 52 -9.77 6.77 11.10
N SER A 53 -8.96 5.83 11.60
CA SER A 53 -8.71 5.67 13.02
C SER A 53 -7.48 6.43 13.57
N TRP A 54 -6.57 6.92 12.71
CA TRP A 54 -5.28 7.51 13.12
C TRP A 54 -5.35 8.78 13.98
N GLY A 55 -6.51 9.42 14.09
CA GLY A 55 -6.78 10.51 15.04
C GLY A 55 -7.79 10.14 16.13
N GLY A 56 -8.22 8.89 16.19
CA GLY A 56 -9.22 8.38 17.12
C GLY A 56 -8.64 7.88 18.43
N ALA A 57 -9.51 7.50 19.36
CA ALA A 57 -9.12 7.08 20.70
C ALA A 57 -8.39 5.72 20.75
N ASN A 58 -8.54 4.87 19.74
CA ASN A 58 -7.91 3.54 19.72
C ASN A 58 -7.59 3.04 18.29
N PRO A 59 -6.59 3.64 17.62
CA PRO A 59 -6.20 3.30 16.24
C PRO A 59 -5.71 1.87 16.08
N VAL A 60 -5.04 1.34 17.10
CA VAL A 60 -4.53 -0.04 17.13
C VAL A 60 -5.68 -1.03 17.12
N LYS A 61 -6.65 -0.88 18.04
CA LYS A 61 -7.81 -1.79 18.09
C LYS A 61 -8.61 -1.78 16.79
N ALA A 62 -8.77 -0.62 16.15
CA ALA A 62 -9.46 -0.55 14.85
C ALA A 62 -8.75 -1.38 13.77
N LEU A 63 -7.42 -1.31 13.71
CA LEU A 63 -6.60 -2.13 12.81
C LEU A 63 -6.72 -3.62 13.15
N GLU A 64 -6.54 -4.00 14.41
CA GLU A 64 -6.65 -5.40 14.85
C GLU A 64 -8.02 -5.99 14.50
N MET A 65 -9.11 -5.26 14.78
CA MET A 65 -10.46 -5.68 14.44
C MET A 65 -10.65 -5.86 12.93
N THR A 66 -10.03 -5.00 12.12
CA THR A 66 -10.08 -5.12 10.66
C THR A 66 -9.36 -6.38 10.20
N ILE A 67 -8.18 -6.67 10.77
CA ILE A 67 -7.40 -7.86 10.44
C ILE A 67 -8.15 -9.13 10.83
N ILE A 68 -8.66 -9.24 12.06
CA ILE A 68 -9.33 -10.46 12.51
C ILE A 68 -10.60 -10.75 11.72
N ASN A 69 -11.33 -9.70 11.29
CA ASN A 69 -12.48 -9.87 10.40
C ASN A 69 -12.06 -10.41 9.03
N GLU A 70 -10.94 -9.92 8.47
CA GLU A 70 -10.42 -10.38 7.19
C GLU A 70 -9.92 -11.83 7.25
N ILE A 71 -9.35 -12.27 8.38
CA ILE A 71 -8.88 -13.66 8.56
C ILE A 71 -9.91 -14.59 9.22
N GLY A 72 -11.12 -14.11 9.51
CA GLY A 72 -12.21 -14.91 10.10
C GLY A 72 -11.93 -15.40 11.53
N VAL A 73 -11.33 -14.56 12.36
CA VAL A 73 -10.96 -14.86 13.76
C VAL A 73 -11.85 -14.08 14.71
N GLU A 74 -12.34 -14.75 15.76
CA GLU A 74 -13.15 -14.12 16.80
C GLU A 74 -12.32 -13.17 17.69
N ALA A 75 -12.96 -12.14 18.22
CA ALA A 75 -12.27 -11.08 18.97
C ALA A 75 -11.65 -11.56 20.30
N ASP A 76 -12.16 -12.66 20.87
CA ASP A 76 -11.73 -13.29 22.12
C ASP A 76 -10.86 -14.54 21.92
N ASP A 77 -10.42 -14.80 20.67
CA ASP A 77 -9.53 -15.92 20.36
C ASP A 77 -8.22 -15.81 21.17
N PRO A 78 -7.83 -16.86 21.93
CA PRO A 78 -6.62 -16.80 22.76
C PRO A 78 -5.32 -16.71 21.95
N LEU A 79 -5.35 -17.01 20.65
CA LEU A 79 -4.23 -16.89 19.73
C LEU A 79 -4.36 -15.68 18.80
N ARG A 80 -5.24 -14.72 19.13
CA ARG A 80 -5.51 -13.55 18.28
C ARG A 80 -4.23 -12.80 17.89
N SER A 81 -3.36 -12.48 18.85
CA SER A 81 -2.13 -11.72 18.59
C SER A 81 -1.15 -12.49 17.70
N GLN A 82 -1.04 -13.81 17.88
CA GLN A 82 -0.26 -14.68 17.01
C GLN A 82 -0.81 -14.66 15.57
N LYS A 83 -2.12 -14.81 15.40
CA LYS A 83 -2.75 -14.83 14.07
C LYS A 83 -2.64 -13.47 13.36
N ILE A 84 -2.70 -12.36 14.11
CA ILE A 84 -2.43 -11.02 13.58
C ILE A 84 -0.96 -10.90 13.14
N SER A 85 -0.02 -11.42 13.93
CA SER A 85 1.41 -11.45 13.57
C SER A 85 1.64 -12.23 12.28
N ASP A 86 1.04 -13.42 12.17
CA ASP A 86 1.09 -14.25 10.96
C ASP A 86 0.50 -13.53 9.75
N PHE A 87 -0.61 -12.81 9.93
CA PHE A 87 -1.21 -12.00 8.86
C PHE A 87 -0.25 -10.92 8.35
N PHE A 88 0.39 -10.16 9.24
CA PHE A 88 1.37 -9.14 8.84
C PHE A 88 2.55 -9.76 8.11
N ASN A 89 3.14 -10.80 8.70
CA ASN A 89 4.31 -11.47 8.15
C ASN A 89 4.05 -12.08 6.77
N LYS A 90 2.85 -12.66 6.58
CA LYS A 90 2.44 -13.27 5.31
C LYS A 90 2.14 -12.24 4.21
N ASN A 91 1.69 -11.04 4.58
CA ASN A 91 1.20 -10.05 3.61
C ASN A 91 2.06 -8.78 3.55
N HIS A 92 3.25 -8.76 4.15
CA HIS A 92 4.06 -7.55 4.28
C HIS A 92 4.34 -6.87 2.93
N ASP A 93 4.58 -7.64 1.88
CA ASP A 93 4.81 -7.16 0.50
C ASP A 93 3.54 -6.61 -0.18
N ARG A 94 2.36 -6.96 0.36
CA ARG A 94 1.04 -6.59 -0.16
C ARG A 94 0.42 -5.40 0.56
N LEU A 95 0.87 -5.07 1.78
CA LEU A 95 0.34 -3.96 2.58
C LEU A 95 0.87 -2.59 2.13
N ILE A 96 0.74 -2.31 0.83
CA ILE A 96 1.16 -1.06 0.19
C ILE A 96 -0.05 -0.13 0.09
N CYS A 97 -0.12 0.83 1.00
CA CYS A 97 -1.22 1.79 1.06
C CYS A 97 -1.18 2.76 -0.14
N GLY A 98 -2.31 2.86 -0.84
CA GLY A 98 -2.54 3.88 -1.86
C GLY A 98 -2.61 5.31 -1.30
N ASP A 99 -2.71 6.25 -2.22
CA ASP A 99 -2.61 7.68 -1.99
C ASP A 99 -3.70 8.21 -1.04
N ASP A 100 -3.31 9.12 -0.15
CA ASP A 100 -4.21 10.00 0.58
C ASP A 100 -3.71 11.43 0.39
N THR A 101 -3.79 11.92 -0.85
CA THR A 101 -3.76 13.32 -1.38
C THR A 101 -2.91 14.43 -0.72
N ARG A 102 -2.12 14.15 0.32
CA ARG A 102 -1.38 15.14 1.10
C ARG A 102 0.09 15.11 0.68
N GLN A 103 0.66 16.30 0.51
CA GLN A 103 1.99 16.53 -0.09
C GLN A 103 3.18 15.87 0.60
N LYS A 104 3.01 15.34 1.83
CA LYS A 104 4.07 14.70 2.62
C LYS A 104 4.19 13.20 2.39
N PHE A 105 3.41 12.65 1.48
CA PHE A 105 3.25 11.21 1.26
C PHE A 105 3.69 10.82 -0.14
N ARG A 106 4.43 9.71 -0.29
CA ARG A 106 4.51 9.08 -1.61
C ARG A 106 3.16 8.44 -1.93
N LYS A 107 2.83 8.41 -3.21
CA LYS A 107 1.56 7.87 -3.69
C LYS A 107 1.30 6.42 -3.24
N ARG A 108 2.35 5.62 -3.09
CA ARG A 108 2.30 4.23 -2.62
C ARG A 108 3.42 4.03 -1.62
N GLU A 109 3.06 3.58 -0.42
CA GLU A 109 4.01 3.29 0.66
C GLU A 109 3.50 2.12 1.51
N HIS A 110 4.42 1.32 2.03
CA HIS A 110 4.11 0.30 3.02
C HIS A 110 3.37 0.88 4.23
N PHE A 111 2.43 0.12 4.79
CA PHE A 111 1.61 0.49 5.95
C PHE A 111 2.41 1.16 7.08
N PHE A 112 3.49 0.52 7.56
CA PHE A 112 4.31 1.08 8.63
C PHE A 112 5.01 2.40 8.25
N LYS A 113 5.47 2.57 7.01
CA LYS A 113 6.03 3.87 6.57
C LYS A 113 4.95 4.95 6.54
N ARG A 114 3.72 4.57 6.19
CA ARG A 114 2.57 5.47 6.28
C ARG A 114 2.25 5.84 7.72
N ALA A 115 2.27 4.89 8.65
CA ALA A 115 2.10 5.16 10.07
C ALA A 115 3.12 6.19 10.58
N ILE A 116 4.39 6.08 10.17
CA ILE A 116 5.44 7.07 10.47
C ILE A 116 5.07 8.45 9.89
N ALA A 117 4.65 8.49 8.62
CA ALA A 117 4.26 9.73 7.94
C ALA A 117 3.05 10.44 8.59
N PHE A 118 2.23 9.67 9.30
CA PHE A 118 1.08 10.15 10.07
C PHE A 118 1.36 10.38 11.56
N HIS A 119 2.60 10.16 12.00
CA HIS A 119 3.00 10.21 13.41
C HIS A 119 2.21 9.22 14.29
N ALA A 120 1.72 8.12 13.70
CA ALA A 120 0.99 7.07 14.39
C ALA A 120 1.96 6.07 15.04
N TYR A 121 2.86 6.57 15.90
CA TYR A 121 3.90 5.76 16.53
C TYR A 121 3.34 4.67 17.45
N VAL A 122 2.11 4.85 17.94
CA VAL A 122 1.35 3.87 18.74
C VAL A 122 1.25 2.48 18.11
N TYR A 123 1.35 2.35 16.78
CA TYR A 123 1.42 1.03 16.15
C TYR A 123 2.73 0.32 16.42
N PHE A 124 3.84 1.04 16.50
CA PHE A 124 5.14 0.46 16.82
C PHE A 124 5.18 0.07 18.31
N ASP A 125 4.75 0.97 19.19
CA ASP A 125 4.65 0.71 20.63
C ASP A 125 3.81 -0.54 20.94
N HIS A 126 2.75 -0.79 20.16
CA HIS A 126 1.85 -1.92 20.39
C HIS A 126 2.21 -3.18 19.60
N LEU A 127 2.44 -3.08 18.30
CA LEU A 127 2.63 -4.25 17.42
C LEU A 127 4.10 -4.71 17.33
N ALA A 128 5.05 -3.81 17.62
CA ALA A 128 6.47 -4.11 17.51
C ALA A 128 7.10 -4.42 18.87
N GLU A 129 6.69 -3.72 19.92
CA GLU A 129 7.32 -3.80 21.24
C GLU A 129 6.58 -4.73 22.24
N SER A 130 5.35 -5.15 21.94
CA SER A 130 4.60 -6.07 22.81
C SER A 130 5.03 -7.52 22.62
N ASP A 131 5.28 -8.22 23.72
CA ASP A 131 5.61 -9.67 23.75
C ASP A 131 4.51 -10.57 23.17
N ASP A 132 3.28 -10.05 23.02
CA ASP A 132 2.16 -10.80 22.44
C ASP A 132 2.26 -10.91 20.91
N TYR A 133 3.08 -10.08 20.27
CA TYR A 133 3.24 -10.00 18.82
C TYR A 133 4.63 -10.44 18.35
N SER A 134 4.68 -11.05 17.17
CA SER A 134 5.91 -11.53 16.53
C SER A 134 6.02 -11.06 15.09
N ILE A 135 5.93 -9.74 14.88
CA ILE A 135 5.92 -9.13 13.55
C ILE A 135 7.36 -8.91 13.06
N ASN A 136 7.66 -9.42 11.87
CA ASN A 136 8.91 -9.21 11.18
C ASN A 136 8.98 -7.78 10.61
N MET A 137 9.74 -6.92 11.28
CA MET A 137 9.92 -5.53 10.88
C MET A 137 10.96 -5.32 9.77
N ASN A 138 11.66 -6.38 9.31
CA ASN A 138 12.55 -6.35 8.13
C ASN A 138 11.78 -6.34 6.79
N THR A 139 10.61 -5.70 6.76
CA THR A 139 9.86 -5.44 5.53
C THR A 139 10.56 -4.35 4.69
N TYR A 140 10.50 -4.49 3.37
CA TYR A 140 11.11 -3.54 2.44
C TYR A 140 10.22 -3.31 1.22
N GLU A 141 10.42 -2.16 0.58
CA GLU A 141 9.88 -1.85 -0.73
C GLU A 141 11.01 -1.66 -1.72
N ILE A 142 10.77 -1.95 -3.01
CA ILE A 142 11.72 -1.60 -4.06
C ILE A 142 11.45 -0.16 -4.51
N ILE A 143 12.35 0.75 -4.18
CA ILE A 143 12.31 2.18 -4.52
C ILE A 143 13.53 2.51 -5.36
N ASP A 144 13.32 3.02 -6.58
CA ASP A 144 14.40 3.33 -7.53
C ASP A 144 15.37 2.16 -7.76
N GLY A 145 14.83 0.94 -7.79
CA GLY A 145 15.59 -0.30 -8.00
C GLY A 145 16.36 -0.81 -6.78
N LYS A 146 16.18 -0.20 -5.60
CA LYS A 146 16.85 -0.62 -4.35
C LYS A 146 15.82 -1.01 -3.29
N LYS A 147 16.18 -1.96 -2.43
CA LYS A 147 15.41 -2.23 -1.21
C LYS A 147 15.48 -1.00 -0.31
N GLU A 148 14.34 -0.56 0.19
CA GLU A 148 14.21 0.48 1.20
C GLU A 148 13.41 -0.08 2.38
N THR A 149 14.08 -0.29 3.51
CA THR A 149 13.47 -0.76 4.77
C THR A 149 12.85 0.40 5.57
N LEU A 150 12.31 0.10 6.75
CA LEU A 150 11.86 1.12 7.69
C LEU A 150 13.01 2.00 8.18
N ILE A 151 14.19 1.43 8.45
CA ILE A 151 15.38 2.20 8.85
C ILE A 151 15.82 3.12 7.71
N ASP A 152 15.91 2.63 6.47
CA ASP A 152 16.28 3.47 5.32
C ASP A 152 15.31 4.65 5.13
N TYR A 153 14.02 4.39 5.35
CA TYR A 153 12.98 5.41 5.28
C TYR A 153 13.14 6.49 6.35
N VAL A 154 13.37 6.09 7.61
CA VAL A 154 13.61 7.02 8.72
C VAL A 154 14.90 7.81 8.49
N ASP A 155 15.99 7.16 8.11
CA ASP A 155 17.28 7.79 7.79
C ASP A 155 17.14 8.81 6.66
N LYS A 156 16.37 8.49 5.61
CA LYS A 156 16.09 9.41 4.51
C LYS A 156 15.35 10.67 4.98
N ILE A 157 14.45 10.57 5.96
CA ILE A 157 13.79 11.75 6.54
C ILE A 157 14.76 12.53 7.42
N LEU A 158 15.49 11.85 8.31
CA LEU A 158 16.43 12.48 9.24
C LEU A 158 17.60 13.17 8.54
N ASN A 159 18.00 12.71 7.36
CA ASN A 159 19.10 13.30 6.59
C ASN A 159 18.68 14.40 5.60
N ASP A 160 17.37 14.65 5.44
CA ASP A 160 16.81 15.66 4.54
C ASP A 160 16.25 16.84 5.35
N PRO A 161 16.92 18.02 5.35
CA PRO A 161 16.48 19.18 6.14
C PRO A 161 15.06 19.67 5.82
N GLU A 162 14.59 19.52 4.58
CA GLU A 162 13.25 19.96 4.21
C GLU A 162 12.20 18.96 4.68
N LYS A 163 12.47 17.65 4.57
CA LYS A 163 11.57 16.63 5.13
C LYS A 163 11.50 16.70 6.64
N ARG A 164 12.63 16.87 7.35
CA ARG A 164 12.63 16.97 8.83
C ARG A 164 11.64 17.98 9.38
N LYS A 165 11.42 19.10 8.69
CA LYS A 165 10.46 20.15 9.10
C LYS A 165 9.02 19.65 9.19
N LEU A 166 8.70 18.54 8.53
CA LEU A 166 7.37 17.95 8.47
C LEU A 166 7.12 16.89 9.55
N TYR A 167 8.15 16.50 10.31
CA TYR A 167 8.12 15.37 11.23
C TYR A 167 8.57 15.74 12.64
N ASN A 168 8.13 14.95 13.63
CA ASN A 168 8.73 14.97 14.96
C ASN A 168 10.10 14.29 14.93
N VAL A 169 11.18 15.07 14.89
CA VAL A 169 12.56 14.59 14.77
C VAL A 169 12.97 13.70 15.94
N ASP A 170 12.61 14.05 17.17
CA ASP A 170 12.98 13.26 18.35
C ASP A 170 12.22 11.92 18.38
N GLY A 171 10.94 11.94 17.99
CA GLY A 171 10.16 10.72 17.79
C GLY A 171 10.78 9.79 16.73
N LEU A 172 11.24 10.35 15.61
CA LEU A 172 11.93 9.57 14.57
C LEU A 172 13.25 8.98 15.04
N LYS A 173 14.04 9.71 15.84
CA LYS A 173 15.29 9.19 16.41
C LYS A 173 15.02 8.03 17.37
N ASN A 174 14.02 8.17 18.23
CA ASN A 174 13.63 7.10 19.15
C ASN A 174 13.14 5.87 18.37
N LEU A 175 12.26 6.07 17.39
CA LEU A 175 11.81 4.97 16.53
C LEU A 175 12.97 4.29 15.83
N ARG A 176 13.96 5.05 15.33
CA ARG A 176 15.14 4.48 14.69
C ARG A 176 15.91 3.54 15.64
N ILE A 177 16.07 3.93 16.90
CA ILE A 177 16.72 3.10 17.94
C ILE A 177 15.88 1.85 18.20
N THR A 178 14.56 1.99 18.41
CA THR A 178 13.65 0.86 18.58
C THR A 178 13.78 -0.14 17.43
N LEU A 179 13.80 0.34 16.17
CA LEU A 179 13.94 -0.54 15.00
C LEU A 179 15.28 -1.31 15.01
N GLU A 180 16.39 -0.67 15.41
CA GLU A 180 17.68 -1.34 15.56
C GLU A 180 17.66 -2.40 16.69
N GLU A 181 17.02 -2.10 17.82
CA GLU A 181 16.85 -3.03 18.94
C GLU A 181 15.98 -4.25 18.56
N LEU A 182 14.99 -4.04 17.68
CA LEU A 182 14.18 -5.10 17.08
C LEU A 182 14.90 -5.89 15.98
N GLY A 183 16.17 -5.58 15.69
CA GLY A 183 16.97 -6.27 14.67
C GLY A 183 16.54 -5.93 13.23
N VAL A 184 15.92 -4.78 13.02
CA VAL A 184 15.68 -4.25 11.67
C VAL A 184 17.01 -3.79 11.09
N THR A 185 17.23 -4.12 9.83
CA THR A 185 18.47 -3.84 9.09
C THR A 185 18.20 -2.92 7.91
N LYS A 186 19.27 -2.41 7.31
CA LYS A 186 19.17 -1.61 6.08
C LYS A 186 18.88 -2.50 4.89
N GLY A 187 18.26 -1.93 3.85
CA GLY A 187 17.94 -2.67 2.63
C GLY A 187 19.16 -3.23 1.90
N GLU A 188 20.34 -2.66 2.10
CA GLU A 188 21.61 -3.17 1.54
C GLU A 188 22.13 -4.43 2.24
N GLU A 189 21.60 -4.74 3.42
CA GLU A 189 21.98 -5.90 4.25
C GLU A 189 20.99 -7.08 4.08
N LEU A 190 19.88 -6.87 3.35
CA LEU A 190 18.81 -7.85 3.08
C LEU A 190 18.96 -8.61 1.77
#